data_AF-A0A640YAS6-F1
#
_entry.id   AF-A0A640YAS6-F1
#
_cell.length_a   1.000
_cell.length_b   1.000
_cell.length_c   1.000
_cell.angle_alpha   90.00
_cell.angle_beta   90.00
_cell.angle_gamma   90.00
#
_symmetry.space_group_name_H-M   'P 1'
#
loop_
_entity.id
_entity.type
_entity.pdbx_description
1 polymer ?
#
loop_
_entity_poly.entity_id
_entity_poly.type
_entity_poly.pdbx_seq_one_letter_code
_entity_poly.pdbx_strand_id
1 'polypeptide(L)'
;MAVEEKRKSRPARKPKGTGLSGREREDAIVTLIRAVPEGFVTTYGDLCPEAPRLPGRILATTSEKLPWHRIVRADGTFVKGERQRRLLRGEGIPFAGKRVDLERAHIPREALLDRV
;
A
#
# COMPACT_ATOMS: atom_id res chain seq x y z
N MET A 1 -13.55 32.23 44.52
CA MET A 1 -12.34 31.68 43.88
C MET A 1 -12.76 30.52 43.00
N ALA A 2 -12.96 30.76 41.71
CA ALA A 2 -13.19 29.71 40.72
C ALA A 2 -12.26 30.02 39.54
N VAL A 3 -11.23 29.20 39.36
CA VAL A 3 -10.29 29.31 38.25
C VAL A 3 -10.77 28.36 37.16
N GLU A 4 -11.35 28.96 36.13
CA GLU A 4 -11.95 28.31 34.98
C GLU A 4 -10.87 27.78 34.02
N GLU A 5 -11.02 26.52 33.61
CA GLU A 5 -10.13 25.80 32.70
C GLU A 5 -10.06 26.49 31.33
N LYS A 6 -8.89 27.05 30.98
CA LYS A 6 -8.58 27.46 29.61
C LYS A 6 -8.41 26.23 28.71
N ARG A 7 -9.52 25.75 28.14
CA ARG A 7 -9.50 24.86 26.97
C ARG A 7 -8.91 25.63 25.79
N LYS A 8 -7.65 25.33 25.46
CA LYS A 8 -6.91 25.95 24.36
C LYS A 8 -7.53 25.53 23.03
N SER A 9 -8.33 26.40 22.46
CA SER A 9 -8.97 26.27 21.15
C SER A 9 -7.91 25.96 20.07
N ARG A 10 -8.01 24.78 19.45
CA ARG A 10 -7.26 24.46 18.23
C ARG A 10 -7.82 25.30 17.07
N PRO A 11 -6.97 25.92 16.23
CA PRO A 11 -7.46 26.74 15.13
C PRO A 11 -8.17 25.86 14.09
N ALA A 12 -9.28 26.36 13.57
CA ALA A 12 -10.07 25.74 12.52
C ALA A 12 -9.19 25.45 11.29
N ARG A 13 -9.18 24.20 10.82
CA ARG A 13 -8.55 23.84 9.55
C ARG A 13 -9.36 24.44 8.40
N LYS A 14 -8.72 25.25 7.56
CA LYS A 14 -9.27 25.74 6.28
C LYS A 14 -9.78 24.56 5.44
N PRO A 15 -10.91 24.68 4.72
CA PRO A 15 -11.33 23.67 3.76
C PRO A 15 -10.31 23.65 2.62
N LYS A 16 -9.76 22.48 2.28
CA LYS A 16 -8.90 22.31 1.10
C LYS A 16 -9.68 21.52 0.05
N GLY A 17 -9.90 22.16 -1.10
CA GLY A 17 -10.63 21.61 -2.23
C GLY A 17 -9.92 20.49 -2.98
N THR A 18 -10.72 19.77 -3.77
CA THR A 18 -10.39 18.96 -4.96
C THR A 18 -9.33 17.86 -4.85
N GLY A 19 -8.94 17.42 -3.65
CA GLY A 19 -8.06 16.26 -3.45
C GLY A 19 -8.58 15.31 -2.38
N LEU A 20 -8.36 14.01 -2.57
CA LEU A 20 -8.70 12.98 -1.57
C LEU A 20 -8.10 13.34 -0.21
N SER A 21 -8.93 13.30 0.83
CA SER A 21 -8.49 13.35 2.21
C SER A 21 -7.50 12.22 2.50
N GLY A 22 -6.73 12.34 3.59
CA GLY A 22 -5.75 11.32 3.97
C GLY A 22 -6.39 9.93 4.14
N ARG A 23 -7.62 9.86 4.67
CA ARG A 23 -8.36 8.62 4.85
C ARG A 23 -8.81 8.03 3.51
N GLU A 24 -9.42 8.84 2.63
CA GLU A 24 -9.84 8.36 1.31
C GLU A 24 -8.66 7.84 0.47
N ARG A 25 -7.47 8.43 0.64
CA ARG A 25 -6.24 7.92 0.04
C ARG A 25 -5.82 6.57 0.63
N GLU A 26 -5.86 6.42 1.95
CA GLU A 26 -5.57 5.14 2.61
C GLU A 26 -6.53 4.05 2.12
N ASP A 27 -7.84 4.36 2.04
CA ASP A 27 -8.88 3.44 1.56
C ASP A 27 -8.64 3.05 0.08
N ALA A 28 -8.28 4.01 -0.77
CA ALA A 28 -7.94 3.74 -2.17
C ALA A 28 -6.72 2.81 -2.29
N ILE A 29 -5.68 3.02 -1.47
CA ILE A 29 -4.50 2.15 -1.44
C ILE A 29 -4.88 0.73 -0.98
N VAL A 30 -5.70 0.60 0.07
CA VAL A 30 -6.18 -0.70 0.54
C VAL A 30 -6.97 -1.42 -0.55
N THR A 31 -7.81 -0.68 -1.29
CA THR A 31 -8.59 -1.22 -2.43
C THR A 31 -7.67 -1.74 -3.52
N LEU A 32 -6.65 -0.98 -3.92
CA LEU A 32 -5.65 -1.41 -4.90
C LEU A 32 -4.85 -2.64 -4.44
N ILE A 33 -4.45 -2.69 -3.16
CA ILE A 33 -3.76 -3.86 -2.61
C ILE A 33 -4.63 -5.11 -2.72
N ARG A 34 -5.93 -5.02 -2.44
CA ARG A 34 -6.88 -6.14 -2.59
C ARG A 34 -7.07 -6.57 -4.04
N ALA A 35 -6.97 -5.63 -4.98
CA ALA A 35 -7.16 -5.88 -6.40
C ALA A 35 -6.00 -6.63 -7.08
N VAL A 36 -4.83 -6.71 -6.44
CA VAL A 36 -3.67 -7.45 -6.99
C VAL A 36 -4.02 -8.94 -7.08
N PRO A 37 -4.14 -9.53 -8.28
CA PRO A 37 -4.55 -10.92 -8.43
C PRO A 37 -3.46 -11.91 -8.00
N GLU A 38 -3.85 -13.16 -7.72
CA GLU A 38 -2.90 -14.27 -7.57
C GLU A 38 -2.02 -14.41 -8.81
N GLY A 39 -0.74 -14.72 -8.60
CA GLY A 39 0.22 -14.86 -9.70
C GLY A 39 0.79 -13.54 -10.21
N PHE A 40 0.41 -12.40 -9.60
CA PHE A 40 0.98 -11.09 -9.91
C PHE A 40 1.47 -10.35 -8.66
N VAL A 41 2.37 -9.40 -8.87
CA VAL A 41 2.86 -8.45 -7.87
C VAL A 41 2.70 -7.03 -8.38
N THR A 42 2.60 -6.08 -7.46
CA THR A 42 2.74 -4.66 -7.78
C THR A 42 3.76 -4.02 -6.84
N THR A 43 4.19 -2.80 -7.13
CA THR A 43 5.19 -2.12 -6.32
C THR A 43 4.57 -1.11 -5.37
N TYR A 44 5.30 -0.76 -4.31
CA TYR A 44 4.91 0.35 -3.44
C TYR A 44 4.69 1.68 -4.18
N GLY A 45 5.43 1.91 -5.28
CA GLY A 45 5.28 3.09 -6.11
C GLY A 45 3.98 3.07 -6.91
N ASP A 46 3.61 1.92 -7.47
CA ASP A 46 2.36 1.78 -8.25
C ASP A 46 1.12 2.01 -7.39
N LEU A 47 1.16 1.65 -6.11
CA LEU A 47 0.04 1.85 -5.19
C LEU A 47 -0.20 3.33 -4.86
N CYS A 48 0.86 4.14 -4.78
CA CYS A 48 0.76 5.58 -4.52
C CYS A 48 2.04 6.29 -4.99
N PRO A 49 2.10 6.71 -6.26
CA PRO A 49 3.29 7.35 -6.85
C PRO A 49 3.73 8.62 -6.12
N GLU A 50 2.77 9.37 -5.57
CA GLU A 50 3.01 10.63 -4.86
C GLU A 50 3.53 10.40 -3.44
N ALA A 51 3.33 9.21 -2.87
CA ALA A 51 3.81 8.84 -1.54
C ALA A 51 4.13 7.33 -1.40
N PRO A 52 5.21 6.81 -2.04
CA PRO A 52 5.50 5.37 -2.07
C PRO A 52 5.76 4.74 -0.69
N ARG A 53 6.03 5.55 0.35
CA ARG A 53 6.18 5.06 1.74
C ARG A 53 4.85 4.83 2.45
N LEU A 54 3.77 5.45 1.99
CA LEU A 54 2.45 5.37 2.62
C LEU A 54 1.86 3.95 2.59
N PRO A 55 1.86 3.21 1.46
CA PRO A 55 1.36 1.84 1.45
C PRO A 55 2.15 0.91 2.39
N GLY A 56 3.48 1.10 2.49
CA GLY A 56 4.31 0.37 3.45
C GLY A 56 3.93 0.65 4.91
N ARG A 57 3.61 1.90 5.24
CA ARG A 57 3.09 2.28 6.57
C ARG A 57 1.73 1.65 6.83
N ILE A 58 0.79 1.74 5.88
CA ILE A 58 -0.54 1.12 5.99
C ILE A 58 -0.42 -0.38 6.28
N LEU A 59 0.39 -1.10 5.49
CA LEU A 59 0.63 -2.53 5.67
C LEU A 59 1.30 -2.88 7.01
N ALA A 60 2.08 -1.96 7.59
CA ALA A 60 2.72 -2.17 8.88
C ALA A 60 1.77 -1.93 10.07
N THR A 61 0.74 -1.10 9.90
CA THR A 61 -0.17 -0.69 10.99
C THR A 61 -1.59 -1.25 10.88
N THR A 62 -1.97 -1.79 9.73
CA THR A 62 -3.31 -2.36 9.52
C THR A 62 -3.49 -3.69 10.24
N SER A 63 -4.70 -3.93 10.76
CA SER A 63 -5.16 -5.22 11.26
C SER A 63 -5.93 -6.03 10.21
N GLU A 64 -6.15 -5.47 9.03
CA GLU A 64 -6.88 -6.12 7.94
C GLU A 64 -6.07 -7.25 7.29
N LYS A 65 -6.78 -8.28 6.84
CA LYS A 65 -6.19 -9.37 6.05
C LYS A 65 -6.05 -8.92 4.60
N LEU A 66 -4.89 -8.36 4.26
CA LEU A 66 -4.53 -7.95 2.90
C LEU A 66 -3.52 -8.92 2.26
N PRO A 67 -3.48 -9.07 0.93
CA PRO A 67 -2.44 -9.82 0.20
C PRO A 67 -1.09 -9.07 0.20
N TRP A 68 -0.60 -8.71 1.39
CA TRP A 68 0.59 -7.90 1.61
C TRP A 68 1.85 -8.47 0.94
N HIS A 69 1.91 -9.79 0.75
CA HIS A 69 3.07 -10.46 0.15
C HIS A 69 3.24 -10.13 -1.32
N ARG A 70 2.16 -9.72 -2.02
CA ARG A 70 2.17 -9.32 -3.43
C ARG A 70 2.72 -7.90 -3.65
N ILE A 71 3.03 -7.16 -2.59
CA ILE A 71 3.60 -5.82 -2.68
C ILE A 71 5.11 -5.88 -2.48
N VAL A 72 5.85 -5.48 -3.50
CA VAL A 72 7.32 -5.57 -3.56
C VAL A 72 7.95 -4.19 -3.80
N ARG A 73 9.28 -4.12 -3.68
CA ARG A 73 10.05 -2.93 -4.04
C ARG A 73 10.15 -2.81 -5.57
N ALA A 74 10.51 -1.61 -6.03
CA ALA A 74 10.64 -1.31 -7.46
C ALA A 74 11.71 -2.17 -8.19
N ASP A 75 12.65 -2.77 -7.45
CA ASP A 75 13.67 -3.67 -7.99
C ASP A 75 13.29 -5.17 -7.90
N GLY A 76 12.05 -5.47 -7.52
CA GLY A 76 11.53 -6.82 -7.32
C GLY A 76 11.95 -7.47 -6.00
N THR A 77 12.72 -6.79 -5.15
CA THR A 77 13.07 -7.31 -3.82
C THR A 77 11.90 -7.19 -2.84
N PHE A 78 11.87 -8.08 -1.86
CA PHE A 78 10.78 -8.18 -0.88
C PHE A 78 11.32 -8.14 0.55
N VAL A 79 10.50 -7.64 1.49
CA VAL A 79 10.99 -7.18 2.81
C VAL A 79 10.72 -8.14 3.96
N LYS A 80 9.80 -9.11 3.82
CA LYS A 80 9.49 -10.07 4.91
C LYS A 80 10.19 -11.43 4.75
N GLY A 81 11.31 -11.47 4.04
CA GLY A 81 12.19 -12.64 3.93
C GLY A 81 11.48 -13.90 3.42
N GLU A 82 11.83 -15.06 4.00
CA GLU A 82 11.32 -16.37 3.54
C GLU A 82 9.80 -16.54 3.67
N ARG A 83 9.15 -15.84 4.62
CA ARG A 83 7.67 -15.88 4.72
C ARG A 83 7.03 -15.30 3.47
N GLN A 84 7.48 -14.13 3.03
CA GLN A 84 6.97 -13.51 1.80
C GLN A 84 7.29 -14.36 0.59
N ARG A 85 8.53 -14.86 0.52
CA ARG A 85 8.97 -15.72 -0.58
C ARG A 85 8.13 -16.99 -0.72
N ARG A 86 7.77 -17.63 0.40
CA ARG A 86 6.95 -18.85 0.40
C ARG A 86 5.56 -18.60 -0.15
N LEU A 87 4.92 -17.51 0.25
CA LEU A 87 3.58 -17.13 -0.23
C LEU A 87 3.60 -16.82 -1.72
N LEU A 88 4.55 -16.00 -2.17
CA LEU A 88 4.74 -15.69 -3.59
C LEU A 88 5.01 -16.96 -4.43
N ARG A 89 5.85 -17.88 -3.95
CA ARG A 89 6.06 -19.18 -4.62
C ARG A 89 4.80 -20.03 -4.66
N GLY A 90 3.99 -20.01 -3.59
CA GLY A 90 2.71 -20.72 -3.54
C GLY A 90 1.72 -20.24 -4.60
N GLU A 91 1.83 -18.99 -5.03
CA GLU A 91 1.03 -18.41 -6.12
C GLU A 91 1.68 -18.55 -7.51
N GLY A 92 2.82 -19.25 -7.62
CA GLY A 92 3.49 -19.45 -8.90
C GLY A 92 4.27 -18.23 -9.42
N ILE A 93 4.59 -17.25 -8.57
CA ILE A 93 5.33 -16.05 -8.97
C ILE A 93 6.74 -16.42 -9.46
N PRO A 94 7.16 -15.99 -10.66
CA PRO A 94 8.53 -16.20 -11.17
C PRO A 94 9.55 -15.36 -10.40
N PHE A 95 10.75 -15.91 -10.21
CA PHE A 95 11.86 -15.25 -9.51
C PHE A 95 13.12 -15.20 -10.38
N ALA A 96 13.77 -14.03 -10.41
CA ALA A 96 15.13 -13.85 -10.90
C ALA A 96 16.11 -13.92 -9.72
N GLY A 97 16.48 -15.14 -9.31
CA GLY A 97 17.39 -15.39 -8.19
C GLY A 97 16.76 -15.09 -6.81
N LYS A 98 17.07 -13.92 -6.24
CA LYS A 98 16.58 -13.48 -4.91
C LYS A 98 15.47 -12.41 -4.97
N ARG A 99 15.05 -12.02 -6.17
CA ARG A 99 13.98 -11.03 -6.42
C ARG A 99 12.91 -11.62 -7.32
N VAL A 100 11.72 -11.03 -7.30
CA VAL A 100 10.66 -11.36 -8.25
C VAL A 100 11.10 -10.92 -9.66
N ASP A 101 10.77 -11.74 -10.64
CA ASP A 101 10.90 -11.37 -12.05
C ASP A 101 9.74 -10.42 -12.41
N LEU A 102 10.02 -9.11 -12.35
CA LEU A 102 9.00 -8.09 -12.59
C LEU A 102 8.57 -8.05 -14.06
N GLU A 103 9.42 -8.42 -15.02
CA GLU A 103 9.03 -8.43 -16.44
C GLU A 103 7.89 -9.41 -16.70
N ARG A 104 7.79 -10.48 -15.90
CA ARG A 104 6.80 -11.54 -16.07
C ARG A 104 5.60 -11.45 -15.14
N ALA A 105 5.74 -10.82 -13.98
CA ALA A 105 4.73 -10.87 -12.94
C ALA A 105 4.27 -9.51 -12.40
N HIS A 106 4.82 -8.40 -12.90
CA HIS A 106 4.35 -7.07 -12.51
C HIS A 106 2.99 -6.76 -13.12
N ILE A 107 2.07 -6.26 -12.29
CA ILE A 107 0.83 -5.62 -12.74
C ILE A 107 0.93 -4.10 -12.51
N PRO A 108 0.81 -3.28 -13.57
CA PRO A 108 0.91 -1.83 -13.46
C PRO A 108 -0.33 -1.24 -12.78
N ARG A 109 -0.19 -0.01 -12.30
CA ARG A 109 -1.24 0.71 -11.57
C ARG A 109 -2.55 0.81 -12.36
N GLU A 110 -2.45 1.08 -13.66
CA GLU A 110 -3.58 1.27 -14.56
C GLU A 110 -4.43 0.00 -14.64
N ALA A 111 -3.77 -1.16 -14.79
CA ALA A 111 -4.44 -2.45 -14.82
C ALA A 111 -5.06 -2.86 -13.46
N LEU A 112 -4.62 -2.27 -12.34
CA LEU A 112 -5.27 -2.45 -11.04
C LEU A 112 -6.51 -1.57 -10.89
N LEU A 113 -6.49 -0.36 -11.47
CA LEU A 113 -7.65 0.53 -11.46
C LEU A 113 -8.84 -0.06 -12.22
N ASP A 114 -8.59 -0.80 -13.30
CA ASP A 114 -9.64 -1.46 -14.06
C ASP A 114 -10.31 -2.63 -13.29
N ARG A 115 -9.78 -3.00 -12.12
CA ARG A 115 -10.25 -4.13 -11.30
C ARG A 115 -11.00 -3.70 -10.04
N VAL A 116 -11.11 -2.39 -9.76
CA VAL A 116 -11.73 -1.85 -8.54
C VAL A 116 -13.06 -1.18 -8.79
#